data_AF-A0A450VHQ1-F1
#
_entry.id   AF-A0A450VHQ1-F1
#
_cell.length_a   1.000
_cell.length_b   1.000
_cell.length_c   1.000
_cell.angle_alpha   90.00
_cell.angle_beta   90.00
_cell.angle_gamma   90.00
#
_symmetry.space_group_name_H-M   'P 1'
#
loop_
_entity.id
_entity.type
_entity.pdbx_description
1 polymer ?
#
loop_
_entity_poly.entity_id
_entity_poly.type
_entity_poly.pdbx_seq_one_letter_code
_entity_poly.pdbx_strand_id
1 'polypeptide(L)'
;MGGCVYINPDFIAQREFGDWNSSTAVIEAANKAREIRENCLANMTSMAFETVFSTREKLEFVRRAKARGFFTRFFFVCTNDPSTSEASPQTFDA
;
A
#
# COMPACT_ATOMS: atom_id res chain seq x y z
N MET A 1 13.09 -0.15 -21.19
CA MET A 1 12.66 -1.31 -20.39
C MET A 1 12.02 -0.79 -19.11
N GLY A 2 10.70 -0.59 -19.10
CA GLY A 2 10.00 0.05 -17.99
C GLY A 2 9.81 -0.94 -16.84
N GLY A 3 10.62 -0.81 -15.79
CA GLY A 3 10.43 -1.57 -14.55
C GLY A 3 9.13 -1.17 -13.85
N CYS A 4 8.50 -2.14 -13.18
CA CYS A 4 7.38 -1.89 -12.28
C CYS A 4 7.94 -1.68 -10.87
N VAL A 5 7.64 -0.55 -10.23
CA VAL A 5 8.04 -0.31 -8.84
C VAL A 5 7.15 -1.17 -7.93
N TYR A 6 7.76 -2.11 -7.20
CA TYR A 6 7.05 -2.91 -6.20
C TYR A 6 7.14 -2.25 -4.82
N ILE A 7 6.00 -2.06 -4.16
CA ILE A 7 5.88 -1.32 -2.91
C ILE A 7 5.18 -2.23 -1.88
N ASN A 8 5.92 -2.68 -0.88
CA ASN A 8 5.37 -3.42 0.26
C ASN A 8 5.81 -2.69 1.55
N PRO A 9 4.87 -2.20 2.38
CA PRO A 9 5.20 -1.47 3.60
C PRO A 9 5.97 -2.32 4.63
N ASP A 10 5.75 -3.63 4.72
CA ASP A 10 6.46 -4.50 5.65
C ASP A 10 7.94 -4.65 5.26
N PHE A 11 8.22 -4.75 3.96
CA PHE A 11 9.60 -4.74 3.45
C PHE A 11 10.29 -3.39 3.71
N ILE A 12 9.55 -2.28 3.59
CA ILE A 12 10.08 -0.95 3.93
C ILE A 12 10.36 -0.87 5.44
N ALA A 13 9.42 -1.31 6.29
CA ALA A 13 9.58 -1.33 7.74
C ALA A 13 10.83 -2.12 8.14
N GLN A 14 10.99 -3.33 7.62
CA GLN A 14 12.13 -4.20 7.92
C GLN A 14 13.46 -3.60 7.45
N ARG A 15 13.52 -3.01 6.25
CA ARG A 15 14.78 -2.57 5.63
C ARG A 15 15.22 -1.17 6.05
N GLU A 16 14.27 -0.27 6.28
CA GLU A 16 14.56 1.16 6.51
C GLU A 16 14.32 1.58 7.97
N PHE A 17 13.43 0.89 8.70
CA PHE A 17 13.01 1.29 10.05
C PHE A 17 13.24 0.22 11.14
N GLY A 18 13.80 -0.94 10.76
CA GLY A 18 14.40 -1.92 11.67
C GLY A 18 13.49 -3.08 12.10
N ASP A 19 12.27 -2.80 12.60
CA ASP A 19 11.38 -3.84 13.12
C ASP A 19 9.94 -3.67 12.63
N TRP A 20 9.46 -4.62 11.83
CA TRP A 20 8.07 -4.74 11.39
C TRP A 20 7.05 -4.87 12.55
N ASN A 21 7.48 -5.20 13.76
CA ASN A 21 6.64 -5.21 14.96
C ASN A 21 6.61 -3.87 15.72
N SER A 22 7.44 -2.90 15.35
CA SER A 22 7.41 -1.57 15.95
C SER A 22 6.29 -0.74 15.32
N SER A 23 5.34 -0.28 16.13
CA SER A 23 4.24 0.58 15.67
C SER A 23 4.75 1.83 14.96
N THR A 24 5.86 2.42 15.44
CA THR A 24 6.51 3.55 14.79
C THR A 24 7.07 3.18 13.42
N ALA A 25 7.79 2.05 13.30
CA ALA A 25 8.34 1.60 12.03
C ALA A 25 7.24 1.28 11.00
N VAL A 26 6.13 0.68 11.43
CA VAL A 26 4.96 0.42 10.59
C VAL A 26 4.33 1.72 10.09
N ILE A 27 4.18 2.73 10.94
CA ILE A 27 3.64 4.04 10.55
C ILE A 27 4.57 4.75 9.56
N GLU A 28 5.87 4.79 9.85
CA GLU A 28 6.87 5.40 8.97
C GLU A 28 6.94 4.69 7.61
N ALA A 29 6.89 3.35 7.61
CA ALA A 29 6.86 2.57 6.39
C ALA A 29 5.57 2.78 5.57
N ALA A 30 4.41 2.89 6.23
CA ALA A 30 3.15 3.22 5.57
C ALA A 30 3.19 4.63 4.96
N ASN A 31 3.84 5.59 5.63
CA ASN A 31 4.06 6.93 5.12
C ASN A 31 4.99 6.92 3.90
N LYS A 32 6.08 6.17 3.97
CA LYS A 32 7.03 6.02 2.88
C LYS A 32 6.42 5.32 1.66
N ALA A 33 5.64 4.26 1.88
CA ALA A 33 4.91 3.58 0.82
C ALA A 33 3.92 4.52 0.09
N ARG A 34 3.27 5.42 0.83
CA ARG A 34 2.42 6.47 0.25
C ARG A 34 3.22 7.45 -0.60
N GLU A 35 4.34 7.95 -0.09
CA GLU A 35 5.24 8.85 -0.84
C GLU A 35 5.68 8.23 -2.16
N ILE A 36 6.13 6.97 -2.14
CA ILE A 36 6.55 6.25 -3.34
C ILE A 36 5.39 6.12 -4.33
N ARG A 37 4.18 5.75 -3.86
CA ARG A 37 2.98 5.66 -4.71
C ARG A 37 2.63 7.00 -5.37
N GLU A 38 2.66 8.09 -4.61
CA GLU A 38 2.38 9.43 -5.16
C GLU A 38 3.43 9.87 -6.18
N ASN A 39 4.71 9.56 -5.93
CA ASN A 39 5.79 9.83 -6.88
C ASN A 39 5.62 9.03 -8.17
N CYS A 40 5.26 7.74 -8.08
CA CYS A 40 4.96 6.94 -9.26
C CYS A 40 3.75 7.49 -10.03
N LEU A 41 2.70 7.92 -9.32
CA LEU A 41 1.52 8.52 -9.92
C LEU A 41 1.83 9.85 -10.61
N ALA A 42 2.71 10.68 -10.04
CA ALA A 42 3.16 11.95 -10.62
C ALA A 42 4.01 11.75 -11.87
N ASN A 43 4.90 10.75 -11.85
CA ASN A 43 5.85 10.47 -12.92
C ASN A 43 5.35 9.46 -13.95
N MET A 44 4.06 9.09 -13.92
CA MET A 44 3.47 8.07 -14.80
C MET A 44 4.26 6.75 -14.82
N THR A 45 4.84 6.39 -13.67
CA THR A 45 5.66 5.19 -13.51
C THR A 45 4.80 4.01 -13.10
N SER A 46 4.97 2.87 -13.78
CA SER A 46 4.25 1.63 -13.45
C SER A 46 4.60 1.16 -12.04
N MET A 47 3.59 0.76 -11.27
CA MET A 47 3.76 0.31 -9.89
C MET A 47 2.81 -0.83 -9.53
N ALA A 48 3.22 -1.67 -8.59
CA ALA A 48 2.40 -2.63 -7.88
C ALA A 48 2.63 -2.43 -6.39
N PHE A 49 1.56 -2.37 -5.59
CA PHE A 49 1.69 -2.15 -4.16
C PHE A 49 0.80 -3.09 -3.36
N GLU A 50 1.35 -3.58 -2.26
CA GLU A 50 0.65 -4.44 -1.32
C GLU A 50 -0.12 -3.60 -0.31
N THR A 51 -1.36 -4.00 -0.03
CA THR A 51 -2.17 -3.36 0.98
C THR A 51 -3.36 -4.22 1.38
N VAL A 52 -3.78 -4.10 2.64
CA VAL A 52 -5.08 -4.59 3.12
C VAL A 52 -6.26 -3.72 2.68
N PHE A 53 -6.01 -2.64 1.93
CA PHE A 53 -7.03 -1.76 1.36
C PHE A 53 -7.98 -1.11 2.40
N SER A 54 -7.53 -0.94 3.64
CA SER A 54 -8.38 -0.55 4.76
C SER A 54 -8.88 0.89 4.77
N THR A 55 -8.35 1.82 3.97
CA THR A 55 -8.64 3.26 4.11
C THR A 55 -9.21 3.87 2.84
N ARG A 56 -10.05 4.91 2.99
CA ARG A 56 -10.62 5.67 1.86
C ARG A 56 -9.55 6.31 0.97
N GLU A 57 -8.40 6.67 1.53
CA GLU A 57 -7.26 7.20 0.77
C GLU A 57 -6.84 6.26 -0.38
N LYS A 58 -6.88 4.95 -0.18
CA LYS A 58 -6.49 3.96 -1.20
C LYS A 58 -7.49 3.91 -2.35
N LEU A 59 -8.78 4.09 -2.05
CA LEU A 59 -9.82 4.24 -3.07
C LEU A 59 -9.60 5.51 -3.90
N GLU A 60 -9.33 6.64 -3.25
CA GLU A 60 -9.08 7.91 -3.95
C GLU A 60 -7.80 7.86 -4.79
N PHE A 61 -6.75 7.20 -4.31
CA PHE A 61 -5.53 6.94 -5.09
C PHE A 61 -5.84 6.21 -6.40
N VAL A 62 -6.63 5.13 -6.33
CA VAL A 62 -7.04 4.35 -7.52
C VAL A 62 -7.83 5.21 -8.50
N ARG A 63 -8.77 6.03 -8.01
CA ARG A 63 -9.55 6.95 -8.86
C ARG A 63 -8.63 7.91 -9.60
N ARG A 64 -7.65 8.50 -8.92
CA ARG A 64 -6.65 9.39 -9.53
C ARG A 64 -5.75 8.67 -10.53
N ALA A 65 -5.30 7.45 -10.23
CA ALA A 65 -4.53 6.63 -11.17
C ALA A 65 -5.31 6.36 -12.45
N LYS A 66 -6.57 5.96 -12.34
CA LYS A 66 -7.44 5.71 -13.48
C LYS A 66 -7.67 6.98 -14.31
N ALA A 67 -7.88 8.13 -13.66
CA ALA A 67 -8.02 9.43 -14.33
C ALA A 67 -6.74 9.87 -15.06
N ARG A 68 -5.56 9.46 -14.59
CA ARG A 68 -4.28 9.68 -15.28
C ARG A 68 -3.99 8.69 -16.41
N GLY A 69 -4.88 7.74 -16.68
CA GLY A 69 -4.74 6.78 -17.77
C GLY A 69 -3.97 5.51 -17.41
N PHE A 70 -3.76 5.23 -16.11
CA PHE A 70 -3.23 3.93 -15.71
C PHE A 70 -4.24 2.81 -16.00
N PHE A 71 -3.73 1.68 -16.45
CA PHE A 71 -4.45 0.43 -16.44
C PHE A 71 -4.32 -0.24 -15.06
N THR A 72 -5.42 -0.31 -14.30
CA THR A 72 -5.43 -0.81 -12.92
C THR A 72 -5.97 -2.25 -12.86
N ARG A 73 -5.26 -3.13 -12.15
CA ARG A 73 -5.73 -4.48 -11.76
C ARG A 73 -5.72 -4.64 -10.25
N PHE A 74 -6.69 -5.36 -9.72
CA PHE A 74 -6.78 -5.74 -8.32
C PHE A 74 -6.67 -7.25 -8.19
N PHE A 75 -5.84 -7.68 -7.25
CA PHE A 75 -5.77 -9.07 -6.81
C PHE A 75 -6.21 -9.07 -5.35
N PHE A 76 -7.39 -9.62 -5.10
CA PHE A 76 -7.90 -9.81 -3.75
C PHE A 76 -7.62 -11.25 -3.33
N VAL A 77 -6.88 -11.41 -2.24
CA VAL A 77 -6.52 -12.73 -1.70
C VAL A 77 -7.38 -12.95 -0.46
N CYS A 78 -8.26 -13.96 -0.52
CA CYS A 78 -9.08 -14.39 0.59
C CYS A 78 -8.45 -15.59 1.30
N THR A 79 -8.61 -15.65 2.61
CA THR A 79 -8.33 -16.83 3.42
C THR A 79 -9.62 -17.20 4.17
N ASN A 80 -9.84 -18.49 4.38
CA ASN A 80 -11.01 -18.99 5.11
C ASN A 80 -10.86 -18.83 6.63
N ASP A 81 -9.66 -18.47 7.10
CA ASP A 81 -9.34 -18.31 8.52
C ASP A 81 -8.98 -16.85 8.82
N PRO A 82 -9.84 -16.09 9.53
CA PRO A 82 -9.60 -14.68 9.82
C PRO A 82 -8.39 -14.44 10.74
N SER A 83 -7.88 -15.48 11.44
CA SER A 83 -6.70 -15.35 12.30
C SER A 83 -5.40 -15.12 11.52
N THR A 84 -5.39 -15.44 10.22
CA THR A 84 -4.20 -15.33 9.37
C THR A 84 -3.99 -13.93 8.77
N SER A 85 -5.04 -13.13 8.69
CA SER A 85 -4.96 -11.74 8.22
C SER A 85 -4.77 -10.82 9.41
N GLU A 86 -3.53 -10.43 9.70
CA GLU A 86 -3.22 -9.36 10.67
C GLU A 86 -3.61 -7.98 10.11
N ALA A 87 -4.90 -7.77 9.83
CA ALA A 87 -5.43 -6.44 9.64
C ALA A 87 -5.55 -5.80 11.02
N SER A 88 -4.61 -4.92 11.37
CA SER A 88 -4.74 -4.06 12.56
C SER A 88 -6.13 -3.40 12.53
N PRO A 89 -6.97 -3.58 13.56
CA PRO A 89 -8.31 -3.00 13.59
C PRO A 89 -8.19 -1.48 13.57
N GLN A 90 -8.52 -0.87 12.44
CA GLN A 90 -8.79 0.57 12.38
C GLN A 90 -10.26 0.73 12.72
N THR A 91 -10.54 1.23 13.92
CA THR A 91 -11.88 1.65 14.32
C THR A 91 -12.34 2.74 13.36
N PHE A 92 -13.41 2.46 12.62
CA PHE A 92 -14.13 3.48 11.86
C PHE A 92 -15.21 4.04 12.78
N ASP A 93 -15.02 5.26 13.27
CA ASP A 93 -16.13 6.02 13.84
C ASP A 93 -17.06 6.41 12.68
N ALA A 94 -18.32 5.99 12.82
CA ALA A 94 -19.41 6.21 11.86
C ALA A 94 -20.03 7.61 11.99
#